data_AF-A0A329RMF4-F1
#
_entry.id   AF-A0A329RMF4-F1
#
_cell.length_a   1.000
_cell.length_b   1.000
_cell.length_c   1.000
_cell.angle_alpha   90.00
_cell.angle_beta   90.00
_cell.angle_gamma   90.00
#
_symmetry.space_group_name_H-M   'P 1'
#
loop_
_entity.id
_entity.type
_entity.pdbx_description
1 polymer ?
#
loop_
_entity_poly.entity_id
_entity_poly.type
_entity_poly.pdbx_seq_one_letter_code
_entity_poly.pdbx_strand_id
1 'polypeptide(L)'
;MRFVPFGEAEAPSYLYQHGDRSTQAYLRPELKHLLEHSARSSFFAYIPLYFWRQLLHETKTFTVVNNIRMVTPFTLDKLMIFLSILFYMAMTDKVEYTNYWGLQAEDLLFGGVTTLHDGIVTLHRFKLLRRCLSFNATPSTLGQDAAARIRPLLNLLKITGAQYIYVGRDVAPDEAALPATHAKAAT
;
A
#
# COMPACT_ATOMS: atom_id res chain seq x y z
N MET A 1 6.08 14.81 -10.57
CA MET A 1 6.82 14.35 -9.37
C MET A 1 7.70 13.17 -9.78
N ARG A 2 8.99 13.22 -9.44
CA ARG A 2 9.96 12.13 -9.66
C ARG A 2 10.18 11.43 -8.32
N PHE A 3 10.01 10.11 -8.27
CA PHE A 3 10.31 9.35 -7.06
C PHE A 3 11.82 9.35 -6.81
N VAL A 4 12.23 9.76 -5.62
CA VAL A 4 13.62 9.68 -5.16
C VAL A 4 13.67 8.59 -4.11
N PRO A 5 14.06 7.35 -4.46
CA PRO A 5 14.02 6.21 -3.54
C PRO A 5 14.93 6.36 -2.33
N PHE A 6 15.82 7.37 -2.30
CA PHE A 6 16.71 7.69 -1.18
C PHE A 6 16.52 9.12 -0.65
N GLY A 7 15.35 9.74 -0.92
CA GLY A 7 15.09 11.10 -0.44
C GLY A 7 14.97 11.13 1.08
N GLU A 8 15.67 12.07 1.71
CA GLU A 8 15.48 12.43 3.11
C GLU A 8 14.56 13.66 3.20
N ALA A 9 13.64 13.65 4.15
CA ALA A 9 12.81 14.82 4.44
C ALA A 9 13.55 15.69 5.45
N GLU A 10 13.79 16.96 5.11
CA GLU A 10 14.33 17.93 6.05
C GLU A 10 13.36 18.16 7.23
N ALA A 11 13.93 18.45 8.41
CA ALA A 11 13.14 18.77 9.58
C ALA A 11 12.28 20.02 9.32
N PRO A 12 10.99 20.04 9.70
CA PRO A 12 10.14 21.17 9.41
C PRO A 12 10.58 22.43 10.17
N SER A 13 10.95 23.50 9.44
CA SER A 13 11.36 24.78 10.03
C SER A 13 10.22 25.52 10.75
N TYR A 14 8.97 25.12 10.50
CA TYR A 14 7.75 25.75 11.00
C TYR A 14 7.18 25.11 12.28
N LEU A 15 7.91 24.18 12.92
CA LEU A 15 7.41 23.35 14.03
C LEU A 15 6.97 24.16 15.26
N TYR A 16 7.49 25.37 15.44
CA TYR A 16 7.22 26.21 16.62
C TYR A 16 6.37 27.45 16.34
N GLN A 17 6.37 27.95 15.10
CA GLN A 17 5.54 29.08 14.67
C GLN A 17 5.15 28.88 13.21
N HIS A 18 3.85 28.65 12.99
CA HIS A 18 3.27 28.75 11.65
C HIS A 18 3.15 30.24 11.25
N GLY A 19 3.17 30.52 9.95
CA GLY A 19 3.08 31.89 9.42
C GLY A 19 1.77 32.62 9.78
N ASP A 20 0.74 31.87 10.16
CA ASP A 20 -0.56 32.34 10.61
C ASP A 20 -0.68 32.47 12.15
N ARG A 21 0.41 32.22 12.89
CA ARG A 21 0.46 32.14 14.38
C ARG A 21 -0.39 31.02 14.99
N SER A 22 -0.92 30.11 14.17
CA SER A 22 -1.58 28.90 14.65
C SER A 22 -0.54 27.93 15.21
N THR A 23 -0.98 27.03 16.09
CA THR A 23 -0.20 25.89 16.58
C THR A 23 -0.85 24.55 16.20
N GLN A 24 -1.98 24.58 15.49
CA GLN A 24 -2.70 23.37 15.10
C GLN A 24 -2.14 22.80 13.81
N ALA A 25 -2.23 21.48 13.66
CA ALA A 25 -1.94 20.85 12.38
C ALA A 25 -3.01 21.23 11.36
N TYR A 26 -2.60 21.61 10.15
CA TYR A 26 -3.53 21.92 9.07
C TYR A 26 -3.00 21.46 7.71
N LEU A 27 -3.95 21.22 6.80
CA LEU A 27 -3.63 20.84 5.44
C LEU A 27 -2.99 22.00 4.70
N ARG A 28 -1.94 21.74 3.92
CA ARG A 28 -1.33 22.78 3.08
C ARG A 28 -2.38 23.32 2.09
N PRO A 29 -2.69 24.63 2.11
CA PRO A 29 -3.76 25.19 1.27
C PRO A 29 -3.57 24.92 -0.22
N GLU A 30 -2.31 24.90 -0.69
CA GLU A 30 -1.95 24.66 -2.08
C GLU A 30 -2.34 23.25 -2.55
N LEU A 31 -2.41 22.29 -1.62
CA LEU A 31 -2.66 20.87 -1.90
C LEU A 31 -4.08 20.44 -1.50
N LYS A 32 -4.89 21.36 -0.97
CA LYS A 32 -6.25 21.09 -0.49
C LYS A 32 -7.16 20.49 -1.55
N HIS A 33 -7.11 21.06 -2.75
CA HIS A 33 -7.87 20.57 -3.90
C HIS A 33 -7.56 19.10 -4.28
N LEU A 34 -6.35 18.61 -4.02
CA LEU A 34 -5.97 17.21 -4.32
C LEU A 34 -6.60 16.23 -3.32
N LEU A 35 -6.71 16.63 -2.06
CA LEU A 35 -7.14 15.74 -0.98
C LEU A 35 -8.66 15.79 -0.74
N GLU A 36 -9.31 16.92 -1.00
CA GLU A 36 -10.76 17.08 -0.81
C GLU A 36 -11.58 16.58 -2.00
N HIS A 37 -10.96 16.35 -3.16
CA HIS A 37 -11.68 15.92 -4.37
C HIS A 37 -12.38 14.56 -4.20
N SER A 38 -11.72 13.57 -3.58
CA SER A 38 -12.31 12.26 -3.27
C SER A 38 -11.33 11.40 -2.46
N ALA A 39 -11.81 10.39 -1.74
CA ALA A 39 -10.97 9.41 -1.04
C ALA A 39 -9.91 8.73 -1.95
N ARG A 40 -10.27 8.45 -3.21
CA ARG A 40 -9.33 7.91 -4.21
C ARG A 40 -8.21 8.89 -4.54
N SER A 41 -8.54 10.17 -4.68
CA SER A 41 -7.56 11.23 -4.94
C SER A 41 -6.60 11.38 -3.76
N SER A 42 -7.13 11.37 -2.52
CA SER A 42 -6.31 11.41 -1.30
C SER A 42 -5.37 10.21 -1.21
N PHE A 43 -5.85 9.00 -1.54
CA PHE A 43 -5.03 7.80 -1.56
C PHE A 43 -3.86 7.91 -2.56
N PHE A 44 -4.13 8.34 -3.80
CA PHE A 44 -3.08 8.51 -4.81
C PHE A 44 -2.16 9.70 -4.58
N ALA A 45 -2.55 10.67 -3.74
CA ALA A 45 -1.62 11.69 -3.27
C ALA A 45 -0.52 11.04 -2.41
N TYR A 46 -0.89 10.22 -1.43
CA TYR A 46 0.07 9.55 -0.56
C TYR A 46 0.88 8.45 -1.26
N ILE A 47 0.25 7.65 -2.13
CA ILE A 47 0.90 6.58 -2.89
C ILE A 47 0.60 6.74 -4.39
N PRO A 48 1.42 7.51 -5.11
CA PRO A 48 1.14 7.86 -6.50
C PRO A 48 1.15 6.68 -7.48
N LEU A 49 0.44 6.84 -8.60
CA LEU A 49 0.33 5.79 -9.63
C LEU A 49 1.67 5.30 -10.18
N TYR A 50 2.69 6.17 -10.26
CA TYR A 50 4.03 5.77 -10.71
C TYR A 50 4.67 4.74 -9.76
N PHE A 51 4.36 4.79 -8.46
CA PHE A 51 4.90 3.84 -7.50
C PHE A 51 4.30 2.45 -7.74
N TRP A 52 3.01 2.37 -8.03
CA TRP A 52 2.35 1.12 -8.40
C TRP A 52 2.91 0.53 -9.71
N ARG A 53 3.31 1.38 -10.66
CA ARG A 53 4.05 0.93 -11.85
C ARG A 53 5.42 0.36 -11.51
N GLN A 54 6.16 1.00 -10.60
CA GLN A 54 7.44 0.48 -10.12
C GLN A 54 7.25 -0.86 -9.39
N LEU A 55 6.25 -0.97 -8.51
CA LEU A 55 5.91 -2.20 -7.80
C LEU A 55 5.59 -3.34 -8.76
N LEU A 56 4.85 -3.05 -9.83
CA LEU A 56 4.55 -4.02 -10.87
C LEU A 56 5.82 -4.48 -11.60
N HIS A 57 6.73 -3.55 -11.90
CA HIS A 57 8.02 -3.89 -12.52
C HIS A 57 8.84 -4.81 -11.62
N GLU A 58 9.04 -4.43 -10.35
CA GLU A 58 9.76 -5.23 -9.36
C GLU A 58 9.12 -6.61 -9.13
N THR A 59 7.80 -6.68 -9.05
CA THR A 59 7.06 -7.96 -8.95
C THR A 59 7.33 -8.86 -10.15
N LYS A 60 7.39 -8.31 -11.38
CA LYS A 60 7.77 -9.08 -12.57
C LYS A 60 9.23 -9.52 -12.49
N THR A 61 10.14 -8.63 -12.14
CA THR A 61 11.56 -8.96 -11.96
C THR A 61 11.74 -10.09 -10.94
N PHE A 62 11.00 -10.05 -9.82
CA PHE A 62 11.01 -11.10 -8.81
C PHE A 62 10.59 -12.46 -9.38
N THR A 63 9.57 -12.50 -10.23
CA THR A 63 9.14 -13.76 -10.86
C THR A 63 10.20 -14.37 -11.76
N VAL A 64 10.95 -13.53 -12.50
CA VAL A 64 12.05 -13.97 -13.37
C VAL A 64 13.20 -14.51 -12.54
N VAL A 65 13.66 -13.75 -11.54
CA VAL A 65 14.78 -14.14 -10.66
C VAL A 65 14.50 -15.43 -9.90
N ASN A 66 13.25 -15.67 -9.50
CA ASN A 66 12.84 -16.86 -8.74
C ASN A 66 12.29 -17.98 -9.63
N ASN A 67 12.40 -17.88 -10.97
CA ASN A 67 11.91 -18.88 -11.93
C ASN A 67 10.43 -19.29 -11.71
N ILE A 68 9.58 -18.34 -11.31
CA ILE A 68 8.15 -18.58 -11.09
C ILE A 68 7.45 -18.57 -12.44
N ARG A 69 6.97 -19.74 -12.89
CA ARG A 69 6.24 -19.87 -14.16
C ARG A 69 4.90 -19.16 -14.07
N MET A 70 4.67 -18.20 -14.95
CA MET A 70 3.40 -17.50 -15.10
C MET A 70 2.86 -17.66 -16.50
N VAL A 71 1.66 -18.21 -16.64
CA VAL A 71 0.96 -18.35 -17.93
C VAL A 71 0.58 -16.97 -18.50
N THR A 72 0.14 -16.06 -17.64
CA THR A 72 -0.20 -14.68 -18.00
C THR A 72 0.58 -13.70 -17.13
N PRO A 73 1.14 -12.61 -17.69
CA PRO A 73 1.83 -11.59 -16.92
C PRO A 73 0.86 -10.74 -16.11
N PHE A 74 1.34 -10.13 -15.02
CA PHE A 74 0.55 -9.15 -14.26
C PHE A 74 0.47 -7.81 -15.00
N THR A 75 -0.69 -7.17 -14.93
CA THR A 75 -0.94 -5.81 -15.42
C THR A 75 -1.16 -4.88 -14.23
N LEU A 76 -1.08 -3.57 -14.48
CA LEU A 76 -1.38 -2.56 -13.45
C LEU A 76 -2.82 -2.69 -12.97
N ASP A 77 -3.76 -2.92 -13.88
CA ASP A 77 -5.17 -3.17 -13.56
C ASP A 77 -5.35 -4.33 -12.56
N LYS A 78 -4.70 -5.49 -12.82
CA LYS A 78 -4.76 -6.63 -11.90
C LYS A 78 -4.10 -6.35 -10.54
N LEU A 79 -3.06 -5.52 -10.51
CA LEU A 79 -2.47 -5.06 -9.25
C LEU A 79 -3.44 -4.14 -8.47
N MET A 80 -4.15 -3.25 -9.15
CA MET A 80 -5.14 -2.37 -8.52
C MET A 80 -6.33 -3.15 -7.96
N ILE A 81 -6.81 -4.16 -8.70
CA ILE A 81 -7.84 -5.10 -8.23
C ILE A 81 -7.36 -5.86 -6.99
N PHE A 82 -6.11 -6.30 -6.97
CA PHE A 82 -5.54 -6.96 -5.80
C PHE A 82 -5.54 -6.04 -4.57
N LEU A 83 -5.17 -4.76 -4.73
CA LEU A 83 -5.22 -3.78 -3.65
C LEU A 83 -6.65 -3.52 -3.17
N SER A 84 -7.63 -3.43 -4.08
CA SER A 84 -9.04 -3.26 -3.67
C SER A 84 -9.53 -4.45 -2.84
N ILE A 85 -9.09 -5.67 -3.15
CA ILE A 85 -9.42 -6.86 -2.36
C ILE A 85 -8.78 -6.77 -0.98
N LEU A 86 -7.53 -6.32 -0.86
CA LEU A 86 -6.89 -6.13 0.45
C LEU A 86 -7.63 -5.08 1.30
N PHE A 87 -8.09 -3.98 0.69
CA PHE A 87 -8.94 -3.00 1.39
C PHE A 87 -10.26 -3.60 1.84
N TYR A 88 -10.92 -4.37 0.97
CA TYR A 88 -12.15 -5.05 1.32
C TYR A 88 -11.93 -6.03 2.49
N MET A 89 -10.89 -6.86 2.43
CA MET A 89 -10.51 -7.79 3.50
C MET A 89 -10.23 -7.09 4.84
N ALA A 90 -9.63 -5.90 4.80
CA ALA A 90 -9.39 -5.12 6.02
C ALA A 90 -10.69 -4.56 6.63
N MET A 91 -11.72 -4.33 5.81
CA MET A 91 -13.01 -3.79 6.24
C MET A 91 -14.02 -4.86 6.65
N THR A 92 -14.01 -5.99 5.95
CA THR A 92 -14.89 -7.13 6.22
C THR A 92 -14.03 -8.25 6.76
N ASP A 93 -14.00 -8.46 8.07
CA ASP A 93 -13.25 -9.57 8.67
C ASP A 93 -14.04 -10.88 8.51
N LYS A 94 -13.62 -11.73 7.56
CA LYS A 94 -14.17 -13.08 7.37
C LYS A 94 -13.28 -14.17 7.96
N VAL A 95 -12.35 -13.78 8.85
CA VAL A 95 -11.36 -14.62 9.54
C VAL A 95 -10.34 -15.25 8.59
N GLU A 96 -10.78 -16.08 7.65
CA GLU A 96 -9.92 -16.69 6.64
C GLU A 96 -10.11 -16.05 5.27
N TYR A 97 -9.00 -15.74 4.60
CA TYR A 97 -9.03 -15.11 3.28
C TYR A 97 -9.69 -15.99 2.20
N THR A 98 -9.78 -17.31 2.39
CA THR A 98 -10.48 -18.22 1.48
C THR A 98 -11.99 -17.97 1.45
N ASN A 99 -12.57 -17.46 2.55
CA ASN A 99 -14.01 -17.21 2.68
C ASN A 99 -14.51 -16.06 1.79
N TYR A 100 -13.59 -15.26 1.23
CA TYR A 100 -13.90 -14.18 0.29
C TYR A 100 -14.14 -14.69 -1.13
N TRP A 101 -13.77 -15.95 -1.42
CA TRP A 101 -14.06 -16.65 -2.67
C TRP A 101 -15.10 -17.75 -2.42
N GLY A 102 -15.92 -18.04 -3.43
CA GLY A 102 -17.04 -18.97 -3.30
C GLY A 102 -18.32 -18.35 -2.71
N LEU A 103 -19.33 -19.22 -2.52
CA LEU A 103 -20.69 -18.83 -2.13
C LEU A 103 -20.68 -18.12 -0.77
N GLN A 104 -21.29 -16.93 -0.71
CA GLN A 104 -21.32 -16.14 0.51
C GLN A 104 -22.52 -16.59 1.37
N ALA A 105 -22.26 -17.05 2.60
CA ALA A 105 -23.31 -17.48 3.52
C ALA A 105 -24.29 -16.34 3.85
N GLU A 106 -23.80 -15.11 3.85
CA GLU A 106 -24.57 -13.87 4.01
C GLU A 106 -25.60 -13.69 2.89
N ASP A 107 -25.24 -13.97 1.65
CA ASP A 107 -26.17 -13.89 0.51
C ASP A 107 -27.31 -14.89 0.65
N LEU A 108 -27.02 -16.08 1.18
CA LEU A 108 -28.00 -17.13 1.42
C LEU A 108 -28.97 -16.78 2.56
N LEU A 109 -28.48 -16.06 3.58
CA LEU A 109 -29.24 -15.71 4.79
C LEU A 109 -29.99 -14.39 4.67
N PHE A 110 -29.45 -13.41 3.94
CA PHE A 110 -29.98 -12.05 3.88
C PHE A 110 -30.49 -11.66 2.47
N GLY A 111 -30.46 -12.58 1.51
CA GLY A 111 -30.91 -12.32 0.13
C GLY A 111 -30.03 -11.32 -0.62
N GLY A 112 -28.77 -11.19 -0.21
CA GLY A 112 -27.79 -10.31 -0.84
C GLY A 112 -27.25 -10.86 -2.17
N VAL A 113 -26.64 -9.96 -2.95
CA VAL A 113 -25.83 -10.31 -4.13
C VAL A 113 -24.45 -9.73 -3.89
N THR A 114 -23.64 -10.34 -3.02
CA THR A 114 -22.25 -9.92 -2.88
C THR A 114 -21.47 -10.33 -4.11
N THR A 115 -20.60 -9.44 -4.59
CA THR A 115 -19.77 -9.70 -5.76
C THR A 115 -18.82 -10.84 -5.47
N LEU A 116 -19.06 -11.99 -6.08
CA LEU A 116 -18.17 -13.14 -6.05
C LEU A 116 -16.79 -12.72 -6.59
N HIS A 117 -15.76 -12.76 -5.75
CA HIS A 117 -14.40 -12.37 -6.15
C HIS A 117 -13.87 -13.22 -7.31
N ASP A 118 -14.35 -14.46 -7.49
CA ASP A 118 -13.99 -15.32 -8.63
C ASP A 118 -14.31 -14.71 -10.00
N GLY A 119 -15.34 -13.85 -10.08
CA GLY A 119 -15.66 -13.11 -11.31
C GLY A 119 -14.65 -12.01 -11.66
N ILE A 120 -13.85 -11.56 -10.69
CA ILE A 120 -12.91 -10.43 -10.83
C ILE A 120 -11.45 -10.94 -10.88
N VAL A 121 -11.09 -11.80 -9.94
CA VAL A 121 -9.80 -12.50 -9.88
C VAL A 121 -9.95 -13.84 -9.15
N THR A 122 -9.48 -14.91 -9.76
CA THR A 122 -9.54 -16.25 -9.13
C THR A 122 -8.64 -16.32 -7.90
N LEU A 123 -9.01 -17.15 -6.92
CA LEU A 123 -8.21 -17.39 -5.72
C LEU A 123 -6.76 -17.80 -6.04
N HIS A 124 -6.58 -18.67 -7.04
CA HIS A 124 -5.25 -19.07 -7.50
C HIS A 124 -4.41 -17.88 -7.97
N ARG A 125 -5.02 -16.98 -8.75
CA ARG A 125 -4.33 -15.80 -9.28
C ARG A 125 -4.01 -14.78 -8.17
N PHE A 126 -4.90 -14.62 -7.19
CA PHE A 126 -4.65 -13.81 -6.00
C PHE A 126 -3.47 -14.35 -5.18
N LYS A 127 -3.45 -15.66 -4.90
CA LYS A 127 -2.33 -16.32 -4.18
C LYS A 127 -1.01 -16.15 -4.92
N LEU A 128 -1.01 -16.31 -6.24
CA LEU A 128 0.18 -16.15 -7.07
C LEU A 128 0.71 -14.71 -7.00
N LEU A 129 -0.17 -13.71 -7.13
CA LEU A 129 0.24 -12.31 -7.03
C LEU A 129 0.77 -11.97 -5.64
N ARG A 130 0.07 -12.41 -4.58
CA ARG A 130 0.53 -12.24 -3.18
C ARG A 130 1.92 -12.83 -2.96
N ARG A 131 2.21 -14.00 -3.53
CA ARG A 131 3.53 -14.66 -3.43
C ARG A 131 4.62 -13.91 -4.19
N CYS A 132 4.29 -13.28 -5.31
CA CYS A 132 5.26 -12.62 -6.19
C CYS A 132 5.47 -11.14 -5.86
N LEU A 133 4.56 -10.54 -5.10
CA LEU A 133 4.57 -9.10 -4.79
C LEU A 133 5.91 -8.71 -4.15
N SER A 134 6.64 -7.82 -4.80
CA SER A 134 7.96 -7.41 -4.35
C SER A 134 8.18 -5.93 -4.61
N PHE A 135 8.56 -5.17 -3.58
CA PHE A 135 8.92 -3.75 -3.71
C PHE A 135 10.37 -3.55 -4.16
N ASN A 136 11.21 -4.58 -4.02
CA ASN A 136 12.60 -4.62 -4.44
C ASN A 136 13.00 -6.08 -4.64
N ALA A 137 13.05 -6.50 -5.91
CA ALA A 137 13.27 -7.91 -6.27
C ALA A 137 14.69 -8.37 -5.93
N THR A 138 15.68 -7.49 -6.16
CA THR A 138 17.12 -7.78 -6.05
C THR A 138 17.80 -6.73 -5.16
N PRO A 139 17.57 -6.76 -3.83
CA PRO A 139 18.16 -5.79 -2.93
C PRO A 139 19.68 -5.97 -2.86
N SER A 140 20.43 -4.98 -3.35
CA SER A 140 21.90 -4.96 -3.26
C SER A 140 22.42 -4.77 -1.83
N THR A 141 21.62 -4.20 -0.94
CA THR A 141 22.00 -3.81 0.42
C THR A 141 21.48 -4.76 1.51
N LEU A 142 21.02 -5.96 1.15
CA LEU A 142 20.39 -6.89 2.09
C LEU A 142 21.30 -7.27 3.28
N GLY A 143 22.62 -7.31 3.08
CA GLY A 143 23.59 -7.61 4.13
C GLY A 143 23.80 -6.47 5.14
N GLN A 144 23.35 -5.25 4.83
CA GLN A 144 23.48 -4.05 5.67
C GLN A 144 22.12 -3.57 6.19
N ASP A 145 21.05 -3.85 5.45
CA ASP A 145 19.70 -3.37 5.73
C ASP A 145 18.68 -4.52 5.67
N ALA A 146 18.20 -4.95 6.85
CA ALA A 146 17.19 -5.98 6.98
C ALA A 146 15.84 -5.61 6.31
N ALA A 147 15.54 -4.32 6.17
CA ALA A 147 14.33 -3.83 5.53
C ALA A 147 14.55 -3.42 4.06
N ALA A 148 15.69 -3.77 3.44
CA ALA A 148 16.03 -3.41 2.06
C ALA A 148 14.93 -3.77 1.04
N ARG A 149 14.18 -4.85 1.31
CA ARG A 149 13.07 -5.31 0.47
C ARG A 149 11.84 -4.40 0.51
N ILE A 150 11.56 -3.73 1.62
CA ILE A 150 10.40 -2.82 1.79
C ILE A 150 10.80 -1.35 1.81
N ARG A 151 12.11 -1.07 1.80
CA ARG A 151 12.68 0.29 1.86
C ARG A 151 12.08 1.26 0.83
N PRO A 152 11.80 0.88 -0.43
CA PRO A 152 11.14 1.78 -1.37
C PRO A 152 9.76 2.28 -0.90
N LEU A 153 8.97 1.41 -0.26
CA LEU A 153 7.68 1.82 0.31
C LEU A 153 7.87 2.77 1.48
N LEU A 154 8.77 2.44 2.42
CA LEU A 154 9.05 3.27 3.58
C LEU A 154 9.54 4.66 3.18
N ASN A 155 10.44 4.74 2.20
CA ASN A 155 10.98 6.01 1.73
C ASN A 155 9.91 6.82 0.99
N LEU A 156 9.01 6.19 0.23
CA LEU A 156 7.85 6.88 -0.33
C LEU A 156 6.99 7.50 0.77
N LEU A 157 6.57 6.70 1.76
CA LEU A 157 5.68 7.15 2.82
C LEU A 157 6.30 8.28 3.66
N LYS A 158 7.61 8.23 3.91
CA LYS A 158 8.35 9.31 4.57
C LYS A 158 8.30 10.61 3.77
N ILE A 159 8.56 10.52 2.46
CA ILE A 159 8.60 11.68 1.58
C ILE A 159 7.20 12.27 1.39
N THR A 160 6.18 11.46 1.15
CA THR A 160 4.82 11.94 0.87
C THR A 160 4.08 12.35 2.14
N GLY A 161 4.32 11.68 3.26
CA GLY A 161 3.64 11.98 4.53
C GLY A 161 3.86 13.41 5.02
N ALA A 162 5.08 13.94 4.87
CA ALA A 162 5.42 15.29 5.29
C ALA A 162 4.98 16.39 4.30
N GLN A 163 4.56 16.03 3.08
CA GLN A 163 4.26 17.00 2.03
C GLN A 163 2.91 17.69 2.20
N TYR A 164 1.92 16.99 2.77
CA TYR A 164 0.52 17.43 2.71
C TYR A 164 0.04 18.18 3.94
N ILE A 165 0.73 18.05 5.08
CA ILE A 165 0.29 18.54 6.38
C ILE A 165 1.37 19.44 6.99
N TYR A 166 0.98 20.62 7.44
CA TYR A 166 1.76 21.37 8.43
C TYR A 166 1.53 20.73 9.79
N VAL A 167 2.57 20.10 10.33
CA VAL A 167 2.52 19.47 11.66
C VAL A 167 2.40 20.56 12.72
N GLY A 168 1.40 20.43 13.60
CA GLY A 168 1.18 21.35 14.71
C GLY A 168 2.20 21.18 15.84
N ARG A 169 2.08 21.99 16.88
CA ARG A 169 2.99 22.01 18.03
C ARG A 169 2.92 20.73 18.87
N ASP A 170 1.74 20.14 18.98
CA ASP A 170 1.47 19.02 19.89
C ASP A 170 1.75 17.69 19.17
N VAL A 171 3.02 17.31 19.11
CA VAL A 171 3.47 16.03 18.55
C VAL A 171 3.90 15.11 19.68
N ALA A 172 3.28 13.93 19.74
CA ALA A 172 3.67 12.86 20.64
C ALA A 172 4.33 11.74 19.84
N PRO A 173 5.63 11.43 20.07
CA PRO A 173 6.22 10.21 19.54
C PRO A 173 5.64 9.01 20.29
N ASP A 174 5.23 7.99 19.54
CA ASP A 174 4.72 6.73 20.09
C ASP A 174 5.20 5.56 19.21
N GLU A 175 5.18 4.36 19.78
CA GLU A 175 5.61 3.13 19.12
C GLU A 175 4.42 2.26 18.73
N ALA A 176 4.37 1.85 17.46
CA ALA A 176 3.40 0.89 16.97
C ALA A 176 4.10 -0.43 16.65
N ALA A 177 3.72 -1.50 17.37
CA ALA A 177 4.21 -2.85 17.09
C ALA A 177 3.38 -3.49 15.98
N LEU A 178 4.04 -3.93 14.90
CA LEU A 178 3.44 -4.75 13.85
C LEU A 178 3.81 -6.22 14.09
N PRO A 179 2.87 -7.07 14.52
CA PRO A 179 3.16 -8.48 14.73
C PRO A 179 3.49 -9.16 13.40
N ALA A 180 4.72 -9.66 13.27
CA ALA A 180 5.11 -10.51 12.16
C ALA A 180 4.66 -11.95 12.48
N THR A 181 3.46 -12.33 12.05
CA THR A 181 3.12 -13.74 12.01
C THR A 181 3.93 -14.39 10.91
N HIS A 182 4.77 -15.37 11.26
CA HIS A 182 5.29 -16.32 10.28
C HIS A 182 4.08 -17.05 9.69
N ALA A 183 3.55 -16.53 8.59
CA ALA A 183 2.59 -17.27 7.78
C ALA A 183 3.32 -18.53 7.33
N LYS A 184 3.07 -19.65 8.02
CA LYS A 184 3.42 -20.97 7.51
C LYS A 184 2.90 -21.00 6.09
N ALA A 185 3.80 -21.21 5.14
CA ALA A 185 3.43 -21.42 3.76
C ALA A 185 2.47 -22.60 3.75
N ALA A 186 1.17 -22.32 3.68
CA ALA A 186 0.18 -23.31 3.32
C ALA A 186 0.48 -23.66 1.86
N THR A 187 1.27 -24.71 1.71
CA THR A 187 1.37 -25.54 0.50
C THR A 187 -0.02 -25.89 0.00
#